data_AF-A0AA95HYJ7-F1
#
_entry.id   AF-A0AA95HYJ7-F1
#
_cell.length_a   1.000
_cell.length_b   1.000
_cell.length_c   1.000
_cell.angle_alpha   90.00
_cell.angle_beta   90.00
_cell.angle_gamma   90.00
#
_symmetry.space_group_name_H-M   'P 1'
#
loop_
_entity.id
_entity.type
_entity.pdbx_description
1 polymer ?
#
loop_
_entity_poly.entity_id
_entity_poly.type
_entity_poly.pdbx_seq_one_letter_code
_entity_poly.pdbx_strand_id
1 'polypeptide(L)'
;MRKIKRFMQLGLSILLMGSLLFFANGSGYADDASVTVKKGDTLYSISKKYNLTVKELKEFNGLKNNTIYIGQKLVLPVLNEPEPMYSVIGGSFTKKDNAIKQVDRLKKEGIDATVTTKVINDKTYYRIQAGVFTKKANAEKQKKMVQKNGFKDAYIAAYKNLQINEVHLGSTYSKVLLQFGKPIKTEDQLNVRSLYYRGEGAGVRVNFNMKDGSVFGLQAYPEYLELKTLPTQKKQVINEYGYPNKVQKTSCYESATCGQYIYQFNKNELIIQFDRDGKTVQYFDLRKMP
;
A
#
# COMPACT_ATOMS: atom_id res chain seq x y z
N MET A 1 21.54 -3.19 48.60
CA MET A 1 21.87 -1.74 48.75
C MET A 1 21.97 -1.11 47.36
N ARG A 2 21.40 0.08 47.13
CA ARG A 2 21.55 0.81 45.85
C ARG A 2 22.98 1.38 45.75
N LYS A 3 23.62 1.31 44.58
CA LYS A 3 24.82 2.12 44.28
C LYS A 3 24.50 3.17 43.22
N ILE A 4 24.24 4.37 43.71
CA ILE A 4 24.24 5.60 42.90
C ILE A 4 25.72 6.02 42.72
N LYS A 5 26.14 6.32 41.49
CA LYS A 5 27.12 7.38 41.21
C LYS A 5 26.70 8.11 39.93
N ARG A 6 26.90 9.42 39.92
CA ARG A 6 26.39 10.40 38.95
C ARG A 6 27.34 11.60 38.99
N PHE A 7 27.51 12.31 37.87
CA PHE A 7 28.47 13.43 37.71
C PHE A 7 29.95 12.97 37.79
N MET A 8 30.96 13.70 37.27
CA MET A 8 30.99 15.13 36.89
C MET A 8 32.01 15.41 35.76
N GLN A 9 31.62 16.26 34.80
CA GLN A 9 32.35 17.44 34.26
C GLN A 9 33.81 17.37 33.69
N LEU A 10 34.31 18.31 32.87
CA LEU A 10 33.74 19.33 31.93
C LEU A 10 34.89 20.08 31.21
N GLY A 11 34.62 20.68 30.03
CA GLY A 11 35.40 21.82 29.49
C GLY A 11 35.90 21.68 28.05
N LEU A 12 36.24 22.76 27.33
CA LEU A 12 35.97 24.20 27.55
C LEU A 12 36.32 25.00 26.26
N SER A 13 35.61 26.04 25.78
CA SER A 13 34.21 26.47 26.02
C SER A 13 33.40 26.54 24.70
N ILE A 14 33.19 27.62 23.93
CA ILE A 14 33.46 29.08 23.99
C ILE A 14 32.15 29.84 23.60
N LEU A 15 32.00 31.10 24.00
CA LEU A 15 30.84 31.99 23.75
C LEU A 15 31.01 32.82 22.43
N LEU A 16 30.10 33.66 21.89
CA LEU A 16 28.88 34.35 22.32
C LEU A 16 27.82 34.30 21.18
N MET A 17 26.53 34.09 21.47
CA MET A 17 25.49 35.12 21.70
C MET A 17 25.11 35.95 20.45
N GLY A 18 24.01 35.56 19.80
CA GLY A 18 23.37 36.28 18.70
C GLY A 18 21.96 35.73 18.44
N SER A 19 20.95 36.59 18.45
CA SER A 19 19.54 36.19 18.36
C SER A 19 19.12 35.80 16.95
N LEU A 20 18.39 34.68 16.82
CA LEU A 20 17.15 34.66 16.04
C LEU A 20 16.24 33.50 16.45
N LEU A 21 14.92 33.73 16.47
CA LEU A 21 13.92 32.67 16.56
C LEU A 21 13.86 31.95 15.22
N PHE A 22 14.63 30.87 15.05
CA PHE A 22 14.42 29.99 13.91
C PHE A 22 13.11 29.22 14.10
N PHE A 23 12.10 29.66 13.34
CA PHE A 23 10.79 29.02 13.27
C PHE A 23 10.91 27.54 12.93
N ALA A 24 9.92 26.77 13.34
CA ALA A 24 9.82 25.36 12.99
C ALA A 24 9.71 25.22 11.45
N ASN A 25 10.84 24.89 10.81
CA ASN A 25 10.87 24.36 9.45
C ASN A 25 10.23 22.97 9.46
N GLY A 26 8.89 22.94 9.48
CA GLY A 26 8.14 21.76 9.11
C GLY A 26 8.60 21.32 7.73
N SER A 27 9.10 20.09 7.62
CA SER A 27 9.73 19.58 6.41
C SER A 27 8.74 19.68 5.24
N GLY A 28 9.12 20.47 4.22
CA GLY A 28 8.26 20.84 3.10
C GLY A 28 8.06 19.71 2.10
N TYR A 29 7.18 18.77 2.43
CA TYR A 29 6.60 17.85 1.45
C TYR A 29 5.65 18.61 0.53
N ALA A 30 5.41 18.06 -0.66
CA ALA A 30 4.56 18.70 -1.68
C ALA A 30 3.23 19.17 -1.07
N ASP A 31 2.85 20.43 -1.33
CA ASP A 31 1.63 21.05 -0.79
C ASP A 31 0.42 20.23 -1.24
N ASP A 32 -0.16 19.46 -0.32
CA ASP A 32 -1.33 18.61 -0.56
C ASP A 32 -2.40 19.46 -1.26
N ALA A 33 -2.97 18.92 -2.35
CA ALA A 33 -3.88 19.67 -3.21
C ALA A 33 -5.01 20.29 -2.37
N SER A 34 -5.35 21.55 -2.63
CA SER A 34 -6.15 22.33 -1.69
C SER A 34 -7.16 23.23 -2.39
N VAL A 35 -8.19 23.62 -1.64
CA VAL A 35 -9.27 24.48 -2.10
C VAL A 35 -9.48 25.61 -1.10
N THR A 36 -9.43 26.85 -1.60
CA THR A 36 -9.89 28.02 -0.85
C THR A 36 -11.42 28.04 -0.90
N VAL A 37 -12.07 27.93 0.25
CA VAL A 37 -13.54 27.96 0.41
C VAL A 37 -14.11 29.26 -0.14
N LYS A 38 -15.11 29.16 -1.02
CA LYS A 38 -15.78 30.31 -1.67
C LYS A 38 -17.17 30.56 -1.09
N LYS A 39 -17.78 31.70 -1.43
CA LYS A 39 -19.16 32.01 -1.06
C LYS A 39 -20.11 30.95 -1.62
N GLY A 40 -20.83 30.25 -0.74
CA GLY A 40 -21.75 29.17 -1.10
C GLY A 40 -21.14 27.76 -1.06
N ASP A 41 -19.83 27.62 -0.80
CA ASP A 41 -19.25 26.30 -0.52
C ASP A 41 -19.72 25.77 0.84
N THR A 42 -19.87 24.45 0.89
CA THR A 42 -20.12 23.65 2.09
C THR A 42 -19.15 22.48 2.09
N LEU A 43 -18.91 21.83 3.24
CA LEU A 43 -18.12 20.60 3.25
C LEU A 43 -18.72 19.51 2.34
N TYR A 44 -20.06 19.46 2.17
CA TYR A 44 -20.71 18.51 1.27
C TYR A 44 -20.47 18.84 -0.21
N SER A 45 -20.58 20.10 -0.63
CA SER A 45 -20.32 20.50 -2.01
C SER A 45 -18.84 20.32 -2.38
N ILE A 46 -17.93 20.65 -1.46
CA ILE A 46 -16.50 20.42 -1.63
C ILE A 46 -16.20 18.91 -1.67
N SER A 47 -16.64 18.13 -0.69
CA SER A 47 -16.29 16.71 -0.63
C SER A 47 -16.83 15.97 -1.87
N LYS A 48 -18.09 16.21 -2.25
CA LYS A 48 -18.70 15.66 -3.47
C LYS A 48 -17.95 16.03 -4.75
N LYS A 49 -17.44 17.26 -4.86
CA LYS A 49 -16.66 17.72 -6.02
C LYS A 49 -15.31 16.99 -6.16
N TYR A 50 -14.69 16.61 -5.04
CA TYR A 50 -13.38 15.96 -5.01
C TYR A 50 -13.44 14.45 -4.69
N ASN A 51 -14.63 13.84 -4.81
CA ASN A 51 -14.90 12.42 -4.52
C ASN A 51 -14.49 11.99 -3.09
N LEU A 52 -14.71 12.86 -2.11
CA LEU A 52 -14.49 12.64 -0.68
C LEU A 52 -15.84 12.57 0.07
N THR A 53 -15.86 11.91 1.22
CA THR A 53 -16.90 12.12 2.22
C THR A 53 -16.63 13.38 3.05
N VAL A 54 -17.69 13.92 3.66
CA VAL A 54 -17.59 15.02 4.64
C VAL A 54 -16.75 14.59 5.85
N LYS A 55 -16.75 13.29 6.21
CA LYS A 55 -15.97 12.76 7.33
C LYS A 55 -14.46 12.90 7.06
N GLU A 56 -13.98 12.37 5.95
CA GLU A 56 -12.56 12.41 5.58
C GLU A 56 -12.05 13.85 5.45
N LEU A 57 -12.84 14.71 4.79
CA LEU A 57 -12.50 16.14 4.64
C LEU A 57 -12.41 16.86 6.00
N LYS A 58 -13.25 16.50 6.97
CA LYS A 58 -13.18 17.03 8.34
C LYS A 58 -11.98 16.52 9.12
N GLU A 59 -11.77 15.20 9.14
CA GLU A 59 -10.68 14.57 9.87
C GLU A 59 -9.31 15.05 9.37
N PHE A 60 -9.16 15.18 8.05
CA PHE A 60 -7.93 15.68 7.43
C PHE A 60 -7.64 17.16 7.77
N ASN A 61 -8.68 17.98 7.95
CA ASN A 61 -8.57 19.40 8.28
C ASN A 61 -8.77 19.73 9.77
N GLY A 62 -8.85 18.72 10.65
CA GLY A 62 -9.06 18.90 12.10
C GLY A 62 -10.42 19.51 12.49
N LEU A 63 -11.41 19.49 11.60
CA LEU A 63 -12.69 20.17 11.77
C LEU A 63 -13.64 19.39 12.68
N LYS A 64 -13.98 19.95 13.84
CA LYS A 64 -14.90 19.32 14.81
C LYS A 64 -16.36 19.32 14.30
N ASN A 65 -16.84 20.48 13.83
CA ASN A 65 -18.18 20.67 13.30
C ASN A 65 -18.15 20.80 11.75
N ASN A 66 -19.26 21.21 11.14
CA ASN A 66 -19.35 21.34 9.68
C ASN A 66 -19.14 22.78 9.20
N THR A 67 -18.71 23.68 10.10
CA THR A 67 -18.52 25.10 9.82
C THR A 67 -17.21 25.33 9.07
N ILE A 68 -17.28 26.06 7.97
CA ILE A 68 -16.11 26.52 7.19
C ILE A 68 -16.31 27.99 6.82
N TYR A 69 -15.21 28.72 6.66
CA TYR A 69 -15.22 30.16 6.42
C TYR A 69 -14.72 30.49 5.01
N ILE A 70 -15.31 31.51 4.37
CA ILE A 70 -14.85 32.00 3.06
C ILE A 70 -13.39 32.45 3.20
N GLY A 71 -12.52 32.01 2.28
CA GLY A 71 -11.07 32.24 2.35
C GLY A 71 -10.26 31.16 3.08
N GLN A 72 -10.91 30.23 3.79
CA GLN A 72 -10.22 29.11 4.45
C GLN A 72 -9.57 28.18 3.41
N LYS A 73 -8.27 27.91 3.53
CA LYS A 73 -7.59 26.83 2.78
C LYS A 73 -8.00 25.50 3.42
N LEU A 74 -8.77 24.68 2.71
CA LEU A 74 -8.98 23.28 3.05
C LEU A 74 -8.05 22.41 2.22
N VAL A 75 -7.40 21.46 2.89
CA VAL A 75 -6.51 20.49 2.26
C VAL A 75 -7.33 19.26 1.85
N LEU A 76 -7.10 18.76 0.64
CA LEU A 76 -7.82 17.65 0.01
C LEU A 76 -6.89 16.43 -0.05
N PRO A 77 -7.18 15.32 0.64
CA PRO A 77 -6.50 14.06 0.34
C PRO A 77 -6.85 13.65 -1.09
N VAL A 78 -5.87 13.65 -2.00
CA VAL A 78 -6.10 13.32 -3.42
C VAL A 78 -6.30 11.80 -3.57
N LEU A 79 -7.56 11.37 -3.49
CA LEU A 79 -7.97 9.99 -3.72
C LEU A 79 -7.97 9.65 -5.22
N ASN A 80 -6.78 9.62 -5.83
CA ASN A 80 -6.54 9.05 -7.16
C ASN A 80 -6.62 7.51 -7.10
N GLU A 81 -7.77 6.99 -6.68
CA GLU A 81 -8.06 5.56 -6.65
C GLU A 81 -8.01 4.99 -8.07
N PRO A 82 -7.11 4.03 -8.37
CA PRO A 82 -6.94 3.50 -9.72
C PRO A 82 -8.15 2.65 -10.11
N GLU A 83 -8.69 2.87 -11.31
CA GLU A 83 -9.75 2.02 -11.85
C GLU A 83 -9.32 0.53 -11.85
N PRO A 84 -10.23 -0.40 -11.48
CA PRO A 84 -9.88 -1.81 -11.38
C PRO A 84 -9.47 -2.37 -12.74
N MET A 85 -8.31 -3.00 -12.79
CA MET A 85 -7.78 -3.64 -13.99
C MET A 85 -8.38 -5.04 -14.16
N TYR A 86 -8.88 -5.34 -15.35
CA TYR A 86 -9.53 -6.60 -15.69
C TYR A 86 -8.54 -7.53 -16.41
N SER A 87 -8.03 -8.55 -15.73
CA SER A 87 -7.24 -9.63 -16.34
C SER A 87 -8.15 -10.77 -16.80
N VAL A 88 -7.94 -11.32 -18.00
CA VAL A 88 -8.56 -12.60 -18.39
C VAL A 88 -7.67 -13.73 -17.92
N ILE A 89 -8.20 -14.62 -17.08
CA ILE A 89 -7.47 -15.76 -16.51
C ILE A 89 -8.08 -17.07 -16.99
N GLY A 90 -7.26 -18.05 -17.38
CA GLY A 90 -7.73 -19.38 -17.80
C GLY A 90 -6.70 -20.50 -17.60
N GLY A 91 -7.18 -21.74 -17.66
CA GLY A 91 -6.40 -22.96 -17.42
C GLY A 91 -5.96 -23.15 -15.96
N SER A 92 -5.46 -24.34 -15.64
CA SER A 92 -4.78 -24.65 -14.37
C SER A 92 -3.79 -25.80 -14.59
N PHE A 93 -2.50 -25.54 -14.43
CA PHE A 93 -1.45 -26.52 -14.74
C PHE A 93 -0.52 -26.72 -13.55
N THR A 94 -0.11 -27.96 -13.28
CA THR A 94 0.90 -28.31 -12.25
C THR A 94 2.33 -28.30 -12.79
N LYS A 95 2.51 -28.32 -14.12
CA LYS A 95 3.81 -28.20 -14.80
C LYS A 95 3.87 -26.88 -15.57
N LYS A 96 4.97 -26.14 -15.45
CA LYS A 96 5.17 -24.82 -16.08
C LYS A 96 5.08 -24.92 -17.61
N ASP A 97 5.70 -25.93 -18.19
CA ASP A 97 5.83 -26.10 -19.65
C ASP A 97 4.48 -26.34 -20.33
N ASN A 98 3.53 -26.94 -19.61
CA ASN A 98 2.15 -27.11 -20.10
C ASN A 98 1.43 -25.75 -20.20
N ALA A 99 1.69 -24.82 -19.28
CA ALA A 99 1.17 -23.45 -19.38
C ALA A 99 1.88 -22.64 -20.47
N ILE A 100 3.20 -22.80 -20.63
CA ILE A 100 3.99 -22.12 -21.69
C ILE A 100 3.49 -22.53 -23.08
N LYS A 101 3.40 -23.84 -23.37
CA LYS A 101 2.90 -24.35 -24.66
C LYS A 101 1.51 -23.82 -25.04
N GLN A 102 0.67 -23.54 -24.04
CA GLN A 102 -0.66 -22.97 -24.24
C GLN A 102 -0.65 -21.45 -24.43
N VAL A 103 0.25 -20.73 -23.75
CA VAL A 103 0.54 -19.31 -24.03
C VAL A 103 1.06 -19.13 -25.46
N ASP A 104 2.02 -19.96 -25.89
CA ASP A 104 2.60 -19.87 -27.23
C ASP A 104 1.57 -20.18 -28.33
N ARG A 105 0.63 -21.10 -28.06
CA ARG A 105 -0.53 -21.33 -28.93
C ARG A 105 -1.43 -20.11 -29.01
N LEU A 106 -1.81 -19.51 -27.88
CA LEU A 106 -2.64 -18.30 -27.87
C LEU A 106 -1.98 -17.13 -28.62
N LYS A 107 -0.66 -16.96 -28.49
CA LYS A 107 0.08 -15.90 -29.22
C LYS A 107 0.02 -16.07 -30.74
N LYS A 108 0.06 -17.31 -31.24
CA LYS A 108 -0.13 -17.60 -32.68
C LYS A 108 -1.55 -17.24 -33.17
N GLU A 109 -2.55 -17.35 -32.28
CA GLU A 109 -3.94 -16.93 -32.50
C GLU A 109 -4.16 -15.41 -32.27
N GLY A 110 -3.09 -14.61 -32.20
CA GLY A 110 -3.16 -13.16 -31.97
C GLY A 110 -3.54 -12.74 -30.56
N ILE A 111 -3.57 -13.67 -29.60
CA ILE A 111 -3.89 -13.43 -28.19
C ILE A 111 -2.60 -13.33 -27.38
N ASP A 112 -2.19 -12.10 -27.01
CA ASP A 112 -1.09 -11.96 -26.06
C ASP A 112 -1.49 -12.56 -24.70
N ALA A 113 -0.55 -13.28 -24.11
CA ALA A 113 -0.72 -14.03 -22.89
C ALA A 113 0.60 -14.24 -22.15
N THR A 114 0.52 -14.38 -20.83
CA THR A 114 1.64 -14.71 -19.95
C THR A 114 1.27 -15.81 -18.97
N VAL A 115 2.28 -16.54 -18.49
CA VAL A 115 2.08 -17.49 -17.37
C VAL A 115 2.18 -16.72 -16.06
N THR A 116 1.15 -16.81 -15.24
CA THR A 116 1.15 -16.37 -13.84
C THR A 116 1.13 -17.58 -12.91
N THR A 117 1.60 -17.42 -11.67
CA THR A 117 1.57 -18.47 -10.64
C THR A 117 0.57 -18.13 -9.54
N LYS A 118 -0.03 -19.16 -8.94
CA LYS A 118 -0.74 -19.10 -7.65
C LYS A 118 -0.42 -20.33 -6.82
N VAL A 119 -0.14 -20.14 -5.53
CA VAL A 119 0.11 -21.25 -4.59
C VAL A 119 -1.17 -21.54 -3.81
N ILE A 120 -1.69 -22.75 -3.94
CA ILE A 120 -2.97 -23.18 -3.37
C ILE A 120 -2.71 -24.51 -2.65
N ASN A 121 -2.97 -24.54 -1.34
CA ASN A 121 -2.72 -25.70 -0.46
C ASN A 121 -1.28 -26.25 -0.66
N ASP A 122 -0.31 -25.33 -0.57
CA ASP A 122 1.14 -25.52 -0.75
C ASP A 122 1.58 -26.12 -2.10
N LYS A 123 0.68 -26.18 -3.09
CA LYS A 123 0.97 -26.59 -4.48
C LYS A 123 0.96 -25.37 -5.41
N THR A 124 2.01 -25.22 -6.22
CA THR A 124 2.10 -24.19 -7.25
C THR A 124 1.27 -24.57 -8.47
N TYR A 125 0.31 -23.73 -8.82
CA TYR A 125 -0.45 -23.81 -10.06
C TYR A 125 -0.03 -22.69 -11.01
N TYR A 126 0.24 -23.06 -12.25
CA TYR A 126 0.48 -22.14 -13.35
C TYR A 126 -0.87 -21.84 -14.03
N ARG A 127 -1.14 -20.56 -14.24
CA ARG A 127 -2.36 -20.00 -14.83
C ARG A 127 -1.98 -19.17 -16.05
N ILE A 128 -2.87 -19.07 -17.04
CA ILE A 128 -2.69 -18.19 -18.19
C ILE A 128 -3.38 -16.87 -17.89
N GLN A 129 -2.67 -15.76 -18.04
CA GLN A 129 -3.25 -14.42 -18.09
C GLN A 129 -3.22 -13.92 -19.54
N ALA A 130 -4.38 -13.82 -20.19
CA ALA A 130 -4.53 -13.42 -21.58
C ALA A 130 -4.90 -11.92 -21.67
N GLY A 131 -3.90 -11.06 -21.47
CA GLY A 131 -4.07 -9.60 -21.44
C GLY A 131 -4.66 -9.04 -20.15
N VAL A 132 -4.53 -7.72 -19.99
CA VAL A 132 -5.05 -6.92 -18.87
C VAL A 132 -5.64 -5.63 -19.43
N PHE A 133 -6.85 -5.26 -19.00
CA PHE A 133 -7.63 -4.19 -19.62
C PHE A 133 -8.18 -3.21 -18.58
N THR A 134 -8.18 -1.91 -18.86
CA THR A 134 -8.91 -0.92 -18.05
C THR A 134 -10.43 -1.02 -18.25
N LYS A 135 -10.87 -1.29 -19.48
CA LYS A 135 -12.31 -1.41 -19.81
C LYS A 135 -12.78 -2.87 -19.74
N LYS A 136 -13.70 -3.19 -18.82
CA LYS A 136 -14.31 -4.53 -18.68
C LYS A 136 -14.84 -5.10 -20.01
N ALA A 137 -15.44 -4.26 -20.85
CA ALA A 137 -15.96 -4.66 -22.16
C ALA A 137 -14.88 -5.23 -23.11
N ASN A 138 -13.62 -4.81 -22.98
CA ASN A 138 -12.50 -5.36 -23.75
C ASN A 138 -12.07 -6.72 -23.18
N ALA A 139 -12.00 -6.84 -21.85
CA ALA A 139 -11.77 -8.12 -21.19
C ALA A 139 -12.86 -9.16 -21.52
N GLU A 140 -14.13 -8.75 -21.66
CA GLU A 140 -15.22 -9.65 -22.10
C GLU A 140 -15.08 -10.14 -23.54
N LYS A 141 -14.60 -9.28 -24.46
CA LYS A 141 -14.23 -9.69 -25.83
C LYS A 141 -13.07 -10.69 -25.80
N GLN A 142 -12.02 -10.37 -25.06
CA GLN A 142 -10.83 -11.21 -24.93
C GLN A 142 -11.15 -12.58 -24.30
N LYS A 143 -11.98 -12.61 -23.25
CA LYS A 143 -12.48 -13.84 -22.61
C LYS A 143 -13.17 -14.74 -23.63
N LYS A 144 -14.04 -14.20 -24.50
CA LYS A 144 -14.71 -14.98 -25.55
C LYS A 144 -13.72 -15.56 -26.57
N MET A 145 -12.68 -14.83 -26.95
CA MET A 145 -11.61 -15.34 -27.84
C MET A 145 -10.81 -16.47 -27.18
N VAL A 146 -10.49 -16.34 -25.90
CA VAL A 146 -9.78 -17.35 -25.09
C VAL A 146 -10.65 -18.61 -24.88
N GLN A 147 -11.95 -18.44 -24.63
CA GLN A 147 -12.94 -19.52 -24.54
C GLN A 147 -13.20 -20.21 -25.89
N LYS A 148 -13.13 -19.49 -27.03
CA LYS A 148 -13.14 -20.11 -28.37
C LYS A 148 -11.90 -20.99 -28.55
N ASN A 149 -10.74 -20.54 -28.08
CA ASN A 149 -9.46 -21.25 -28.11
C ASN A 149 -9.28 -22.37 -27.07
N GLY A 150 -10.37 -22.92 -26.54
CA GLY A 150 -10.39 -24.13 -25.72
C GLY A 150 -10.45 -23.90 -24.20
N PHE A 151 -10.15 -22.69 -23.71
CA PHE A 151 -10.19 -22.36 -22.28
C PHE A 151 -11.61 -22.03 -21.82
N LYS A 152 -12.48 -23.04 -21.79
CA LYS A 152 -13.88 -22.89 -21.35
C LYS A 152 -13.99 -22.40 -19.90
N ASP A 153 -12.98 -22.68 -19.09
CA ASP A 153 -12.83 -22.20 -17.71
C ASP A 153 -12.43 -20.73 -17.59
N ALA A 154 -12.12 -20.05 -18.70
CA ALA A 154 -11.59 -18.69 -18.64
C ALA A 154 -12.62 -17.67 -18.13
N TYR A 155 -12.17 -16.84 -17.18
CA TYR A 155 -12.94 -15.85 -16.46
C TYR A 155 -12.21 -14.50 -16.44
N ILE A 156 -12.86 -13.46 -15.91
CA ILE A 156 -12.24 -12.16 -15.67
C ILE A 156 -12.00 -11.98 -14.18
N ALA A 157 -10.74 -11.76 -13.80
CA ALA A 157 -10.38 -11.26 -12.49
C ALA A 157 -10.33 -9.73 -12.56
N ALA A 158 -11.10 -9.06 -11.69
CA ALA A 158 -10.98 -7.63 -11.46
C ALA A 158 -9.97 -7.40 -10.32
N TYR A 159 -8.81 -6.82 -10.63
CA TYR A 159 -7.77 -6.51 -9.68
C TYR A 159 -7.75 -5.01 -9.37
N LYS A 160 -7.86 -4.67 -8.09
CA LYS A 160 -7.33 -3.40 -7.59
C LYS A 160 -5.80 -3.45 -7.62
N ASN A 161 -5.13 -2.30 -7.53
CA ASN A 161 -3.69 -2.28 -7.25
C ASN A 161 -3.39 -2.98 -5.91
N LEU A 162 -2.18 -3.52 -5.78
CA LEU A 162 -1.71 -4.02 -4.48
C LEU A 162 -1.63 -2.85 -3.50
N GLN A 163 -2.16 -3.08 -2.32
CA GLN A 163 -2.41 -2.07 -1.28
C GLN A 163 -2.11 -2.65 0.10
N ILE A 164 -1.86 -1.77 1.08
CA ILE A 164 -1.92 -2.11 2.51
C ILE A 164 -2.89 -1.11 3.13
N ASN A 165 -4.02 -1.60 3.67
CA ASN A 165 -5.05 -0.75 4.29
C ASN A 165 -5.45 0.42 3.36
N GLU A 166 -5.92 0.07 2.15
CA GLU A 166 -6.23 0.96 1.02
C GLU A 166 -5.11 1.89 0.49
N VAL A 167 -3.92 1.95 1.09
CA VAL A 167 -2.81 2.71 0.52
C VAL A 167 -2.10 1.86 -0.52
N HIS A 168 -2.02 2.35 -1.75
CA HIS A 168 -1.32 1.72 -2.87
C HIS A 168 -0.09 2.54 -3.30
N LEU A 169 0.74 2.00 -4.18
CA LEU A 169 1.82 2.79 -4.78
C LEU A 169 1.24 3.84 -5.72
N GLY A 170 1.72 5.08 -5.60
CA GLY A 170 1.13 6.26 -6.22
C GLY A 170 0.07 6.99 -5.37
N SER A 171 -0.36 6.44 -4.21
CA SER A 171 -1.16 7.21 -3.25
C SER A 171 -0.34 8.39 -2.68
N THR A 172 -1.00 9.44 -2.21
CA THR A 172 -0.36 10.54 -1.49
C THR A 172 -0.02 10.17 -0.04
N TYR A 173 0.89 10.92 0.59
CA TYR A 173 1.11 10.85 2.04
C TYR A 173 -0.18 11.15 2.84
N SER A 174 -1.05 12.02 2.31
CA SER A 174 -2.39 12.30 2.84
C SER A 174 -3.27 11.04 2.97
N LYS A 175 -3.28 10.12 1.99
CA LYS A 175 -3.99 8.82 2.09
C LYS A 175 -3.42 7.96 3.21
N VAL A 176 -2.11 7.99 3.46
CA VAL A 176 -1.49 7.24 4.58
C VAL A 176 -2.05 7.71 5.92
N LEU A 177 -2.06 9.02 6.16
CA LEU A 177 -2.60 9.61 7.41
C LEU A 177 -4.10 9.38 7.56
N LEU A 178 -4.85 9.32 6.45
CA LEU A 178 -6.28 9.02 6.48
C LEU A 178 -6.56 7.56 6.88
N GLN A 179 -5.76 6.61 6.37
CA GLN A 179 -5.99 5.18 6.55
C GLN A 179 -5.40 4.62 7.85
N PHE A 180 -4.21 5.07 8.22
CA PHE A 180 -3.51 4.63 9.44
C PHE A 180 -3.76 5.58 10.64
N GLY A 181 -4.39 6.73 10.40
CA GLY A 181 -4.63 7.77 11.40
C GLY A 181 -3.44 8.72 11.58
N LYS A 182 -3.57 9.65 12.53
CA LYS A 182 -2.49 10.57 12.91
C LYS A 182 -1.52 9.88 13.88
N PRO A 183 -0.21 9.81 13.59
CA PRO A 183 0.78 9.25 14.49
C PRO A 183 1.05 10.15 15.71
N ILE A 184 1.53 9.54 16.80
CA ILE A 184 2.00 10.26 18.01
C ILE A 184 3.39 10.88 17.83
N LYS A 185 4.21 10.31 16.93
CA LYS A 185 5.58 10.75 16.61
C LYS A 185 5.91 10.35 15.17
N THR A 186 6.74 11.15 14.50
CA THR A 186 7.32 10.82 13.19
C THR A 186 8.83 10.98 13.22
N GLU A 187 9.55 10.20 12.42
CA GLU A 187 10.99 10.35 12.20
C GLU A 187 11.29 10.25 10.70
N ASP A 188 12.06 11.22 10.19
CA ASP A 188 12.36 11.36 8.77
C ASP A 188 13.84 11.03 8.50
N GLN A 189 14.10 10.16 7.52
CA GLN A 189 15.44 9.80 7.07
C GLN A 189 15.45 9.73 5.53
N LEU A 190 16.09 10.71 4.89
CA LEU A 190 16.10 10.88 3.43
C LEU A 190 14.66 10.92 2.86
N ASN A 191 14.31 9.96 2.01
CA ASN A 191 13.01 9.77 1.38
C ASN A 191 12.12 8.75 2.12
N VAL A 192 12.46 8.44 3.38
CA VAL A 192 11.74 7.50 4.26
C VAL A 192 11.20 8.25 5.48
N ARG A 193 9.97 7.95 5.87
CA ARG A 193 9.32 8.49 7.08
C ARG A 193 8.74 7.35 7.90
N SER A 194 9.19 7.22 9.14
CA SER A 194 8.64 6.30 10.14
C SER A 194 7.50 6.99 10.90
N LEU A 195 6.36 6.31 11.01
CA LEU A 195 5.17 6.76 11.74
C LEU A 195 4.95 5.87 12.96
N TYR A 196 4.94 6.47 14.14
CA TYR A 196 4.78 5.80 15.42
C TYR A 196 3.36 6.05 15.97
N TYR A 197 2.68 4.99 16.41
CA TYR A 197 1.29 5.06 16.90
C TYR A 197 1.16 4.59 18.35
N ARG A 198 1.87 3.52 18.74
CA ARG A 198 2.00 3.06 20.13
C ARG A 198 3.34 2.35 20.34
N GLY A 199 3.83 2.34 21.57
CA GLY A 199 5.13 1.75 21.92
C GLY A 199 6.31 2.48 21.27
N GLU A 200 7.46 1.81 21.21
CA GLU A 200 8.70 2.36 20.65
C GLU A 200 8.93 1.98 19.17
N GLY A 201 8.10 1.08 18.62
CA GLY A 201 8.21 0.60 17.24
C GLY A 201 7.44 1.46 16.23
N ALA A 202 8.01 1.64 15.03
CA ALA A 202 7.33 2.31 13.93
C ALA A 202 6.21 1.40 13.37
N GLY A 203 4.96 1.82 13.49
CA GLY A 203 3.81 1.06 12.96
C GLY A 203 3.70 1.12 11.44
N VAL A 204 4.16 2.21 10.83
CA VAL A 204 4.26 2.35 9.37
C VAL A 204 5.61 2.96 8.99
N ARG A 205 6.19 2.55 7.85
CA ARG A 205 7.27 3.27 7.18
C ARG A 205 6.86 3.59 5.75
N VAL A 206 6.95 4.87 5.38
CA VAL A 206 6.55 5.39 4.07
C VAL A 206 7.78 5.81 3.30
N ASN A 207 7.95 5.30 2.08
CA ASN A 207 8.97 5.73 1.13
C ASN A 207 8.26 6.58 0.06
N PHE A 208 8.65 7.86 -0.06
CA PHE A 208 7.94 8.85 -0.88
C PHE A 208 8.86 9.53 -1.90
N ASN A 209 8.32 9.89 -3.06
CA ASN A 209 9.07 10.64 -4.06
C ASN A 209 9.22 12.11 -3.62
N MET A 210 10.46 12.58 -3.48
CA MET A 210 10.79 13.95 -3.06
C MET A 210 10.16 15.04 -3.96
N LYS A 211 9.80 14.72 -5.21
CA LYS A 211 9.29 15.70 -6.18
C LYS A 211 7.78 15.92 -6.14
N ASP A 212 6.99 14.90 -5.79
CA ASP A 212 5.53 14.91 -5.90
C ASP A 212 4.80 14.32 -4.67
N GLY A 213 5.53 13.87 -3.65
CA GLY A 213 4.97 13.31 -2.42
C GLY A 213 4.31 11.93 -2.56
N SER A 214 4.38 11.30 -3.75
CA SER A 214 3.74 10.00 -4.00
C SER A 214 4.48 8.85 -3.31
N VAL A 215 3.72 7.91 -2.74
CA VAL A 215 4.25 6.71 -2.06
C VAL A 215 4.76 5.72 -3.11
N PHE A 216 6.06 5.38 -3.07
CA PHE A 216 6.67 4.35 -3.93
C PHE A 216 7.06 3.07 -3.20
N GLY A 217 7.00 3.07 -1.86
CA GLY A 217 7.10 1.87 -1.02
C GLY A 217 6.47 2.10 0.34
N LEU A 218 5.83 1.08 0.92
CA LEU A 218 5.09 1.18 2.17
C LEU A 218 5.26 -0.09 3.01
N GLN A 219 5.63 0.06 4.28
CA GLN A 219 5.71 -1.04 5.24
C GLN A 219 4.75 -0.79 6.40
N ALA A 220 4.11 -1.86 6.89
CA ALA A 220 3.21 -1.80 8.04
C ALA A 220 3.46 -2.97 9.00
N TYR A 221 3.50 -2.67 10.30
CA TYR A 221 3.83 -3.59 11.39
C TYR A 221 2.62 -3.69 12.34
N PRO A 222 1.78 -4.74 12.24
CA PRO A 222 0.51 -4.81 12.96
C PRO A 222 0.63 -4.74 14.49
N GLU A 223 1.77 -5.15 15.05
CA GLU A 223 2.06 -5.07 16.49
C GLU A 223 1.95 -3.63 17.02
N TYR A 224 2.40 -2.63 16.25
CA TYR A 224 2.41 -1.20 16.65
C TYR A 224 1.21 -0.43 16.09
N LEU A 225 0.12 -1.12 15.72
CA LEU A 225 -1.09 -0.55 15.12
C LEU A 225 -2.37 -1.06 15.81
N GLU A 226 -3.45 -0.27 15.77
CA GLU A 226 -4.77 -0.62 16.33
C GLU A 226 -5.86 -0.67 15.24
N LEU A 227 -5.46 -1.14 14.05
CA LEU A 227 -6.29 -1.14 12.84
C LEU A 227 -7.02 -2.47 12.66
N LYS A 228 -8.32 -2.50 12.95
CA LYS A 228 -9.21 -3.65 12.73
C LYS A 228 -9.35 -4.05 11.25
N THR A 229 -8.99 -3.17 10.33
CA THR A 229 -9.02 -3.36 8.88
C THR A 229 -7.81 -4.12 8.34
N LEU A 230 -6.68 -4.14 9.05
CA LEU A 230 -5.46 -4.79 8.59
C LEU A 230 -5.46 -6.27 9.02
N PRO A 231 -5.36 -7.25 8.09
CA PRO A 231 -5.48 -8.67 8.45
C PRO A 231 -4.24 -9.15 9.23
N THR A 232 -4.41 -9.46 10.51
CA THR A 232 -3.32 -9.90 11.41
C THR A 232 -3.07 -11.41 11.38
N GLN A 233 -3.94 -12.18 10.73
CA GLN A 233 -3.86 -13.65 10.65
C GLN A 233 -3.87 -14.15 9.21
N LYS A 234 -3.11 -15.21 8.94
CA LYS A 234 -2.93 -15.84 7.61
C LYS A 234 -4.22 -16.23 6.91
N LYS A 235 -5.26 -16.62 7.64
CA LYS A 235 -6.60 -16.87 7.08
C LYS A 235 -7.26 -15.57 6.59
N GLN A 236 -7.13 -14.47 7.33
CA GLN A 236 -7.63 -13.16 6.92
C GLN A 236 -6.85 -12.64 5.70
N VAL A 237 -5.52 -12.87 5.65
CA VAL A 237 -4.68 -12.54 4.49
C VAL A 237 -5.16 -13.25 3.21
N ILE A 238 -5.50 -14.54 3.29
CA ILE A 238 -6.10 -15.29 2.16
C ILE A 238 -7.50 -14.76 1.80
N ASN A 239 -8.31 -14.34 2.77
CA ASN A 239 -9.62 -13.75 2.50
C ASN A 239 -9.52 -12.38 1.79
N GLU A 240 -8.56 -11.54 2.17
CA GLU A 240 -8.37 -10.18 1.65
C GLU A 240 -7.67 -10.16 0.28
N TYR A 241 -6.52 -10.84 0.17
CA TYR A 241 -5.66 -10.78 -1.03
C TYR A 241 -5.79 -12.01 -1.94
N GLY A 242 -6.59 -13.02 -1.54
CA GLY A 242 -6.67 -14.31 -2.21
C GLY A 242 -5.40 -15.15 -2.01
N TYR A 243 -5.21 -16.15 -2.88
CA TYR A 243 -3.98 -16.95 -2.89
C TYR A 243 -2.77 -16.15 -3.39
N PRO A 244 -1.58 -16.31 -2.77
CA PRO A 244 -0.36 -15.61 -3.19
C PRO A 244 0.19 -16.14 -4.52
N ASN A 245 1.00 -15.34 -5.19
CA ASN A 245 1.67 -15.72 -6.42
C ASN A 245 2.91 -16.61 -6.16
N LYS A 246 3.59 -16.40 -5.04
CA LYS A 246 4.69 -17.25 -4.54
C LYS A 246 4.58 -17.42 -3.03
N VAL A 247 5.12 -18.51 -2.52
CA VAL A 247 5.38 -18.72 -1.08
C VAL A 247 6.87 -18.95 -0.91
N GLN A 248 7.47 -18.27 0.06
CA GLN A 248 8.91 -18.29 0.31
C GLN A 248 9.18 -18.56 1.79
N LYS A 249 10.33 -19.17 2.09
CA LYS A 249 10.93 -19.22 3.43
C LYS A 249 12.05 -18.19 3.51
N THR A 250 12.19 -17.52 4.65
CA THR A 250 13.23 -16.53 4.91
C THR A 250 13.76 -16.68 6.33
N SER A 251 14.95 -16.15 6.59
CA SER A 251 15.40 -15.90 7.97
C SER A 251 14.60 -14.74 8.58
N CYS A 252 14.32 -14.83 9.87
CA CYS A 252 13.73 -13.78 10.70
C CYS A 252 14.47 -13.70 12.04
N TYR A 253 13.87 -13.06 13.06
CA TYR A 253 14.51 -12.83 14.36
C TYR A 253 15.11 -14.12 14.97
N GLU A 254 16.28 -14.01 15.63
CA GLU A 254 17.10 -15.13 16.15
C GLU A 254 17.38 -16.25 15.13
N SER A 255 17.51 -15.90 13.84
CA SER A 255 17.75 -16.83 12.72
C SER A 255 16.67 -17.90 12.53
N ALA A 256 15.47 -17.70 13.08
CA ALA A 256 14.34 -18.59 12.86
C ALA A 256 13.88 -18.55 11.39
N THR A 257 13.23 -19.62 10.93
CA THR A 257 12.67 -19.69 9.57
C THR A 257 11.22 -19.20 9.55
N CYS A 258 10.99 -18.01 9.02
CA CYS A 258 9.66 -17.44 8.81
C CYS A 258 9.13 -17.70 7.40
N GLY A 259 7.80 -17.69 7.24
CA GLY A 259 7.13 -17.83 5.95
C GLY A 259 6.72 -16.47 5.36
N GLN A 260 6.79 -16.34 4.04
CA GLN A 260 6.33 -15.17 3.29
C GLN A 260 5.30 -15.57 2.23
N TYR A 261 4.22 -14.79 2.13
CA TYR A 261 3.30 -14.79 1.00
C TYR A 261 3.63 -13.58 0.12
N ILE A 262 3.86 -13.82 -1.18
CA ILE A 262 4.23 -12.78 -2.14
C ILE A 262 3.14 -12.68 -3.21
N TYR A 263 2.50 -11.51 -3.28
CA TYR A 263 1.53 -11.14 -4.30
C TYR A 263 2.22 -10.25 -5.32
N GLN A 264 2.00 -10.47 -6.61
CA GLN A 264 2.66 -9.71 -7.68
C GLN A 264 1.63 -9.29 -8.74
N PHE A 265 1.54 -7.99 -9.02
CA PHE A 265 0.61 -7.41 -9.99
C PHE A 265 1.15 -6.10 -10.56
N ASN A 266 1.05 -5.92 -11.88
CA ASN A 266 1.45 -4.69 -12.60
C ASN A 266 2.82 -4.09 -12.18
N LYS A 267 3.87 -4.93 -12.18
CA LYS A 267 5.24 -4.60 -11.74
C LYS A 267 5.39 -4.16 -10.26
N ASN A 268 4.36 -4.31 -9.45
CA ASN A 268 4.39 -4.11 -8.01
C ASN A 268 4.32 -5.47 -7.29
N GLU A 269 4.88 -5.55 -6.10
CA GLU A 269 4.75 -6.69 -5.21
C GLU A 269 4.36 -6.27 -3.79
N LEU A 270 3.58 -7.14 -3.15
CA LEU A 270 3.21 -7.08 -1.74
C LEU A 270 3.71 -8.35 -1.09
N ILE A 271 4.67 -8.20 -0.18
CA ILE A 271 5.19 -9.27 0.67
C ILE A 271 4.48 -9.17 2.02
N ILE A 272 3.98 -10.31 2.49
CA ILE A 272 3.38 -10.47 3.81
C ILE A 272 4.18 -11.54 4.53
N GLN A 273 4.93 -11.15 5.55
CA GLN A 273 5.72 -12.06 6.36
C GLN A 273 4.92 -12.51 7.58
N PHE A 274 4.90 -13.81 7.83
CA PHE A 274 4.36 -14.40 9.04
C PHE A 274 5.46 -14.59 10.07
N ASP A 275 5.10 -14.51 11.34
CA ASP A 275 5.98 -14.84 12.45
C ASP A 275 6.26 -16.35 12.53
N ARG A 276 7.09 -16.78 13.50
CA ARG A 276 7.52 -18.17 13.73
C ARG A 276 6.36 -19.15 13.91
N ASP A 277 5.19 -18.68 14.36
CA ASP A 277 3.98 -19.50 14.50
C ASP A 277 3.38 -19.93 13.16
N GLY A 278 3.83 -19.33 12.05
CA GLY A 278 3.36 -19.58 10.69
C GLY A 278 1.92 -19.13 10.42
N LYS A 279 1.33 -18.31 11.29
CA LYS A 279 -0.09 -17.90 11.31
C LYS A 279 -0.28 -16.39 11.47
N THR A 280 0.44 -15.76 12.40
CA THR A 280 0.34 -14.34 12.72
C THR A 280 1.18 -13.50 11.76
N VAL A 281 0.68 -12.36 11.31
CA VAL A 281 1.39 -11.46 10.39
C VAL A 281 2.35 -10.58 11.17
N GLN A 282 3.64 -10.66 10.83
CA GLN A 282 4.71 -9.85 11.41
C GLN A 282 4.80 -8.47 10.72
N TYR A 283 4.79 -8.43 9.39
CA TYR A 283 4.75 -7.18 8.63
C TYR A 283 4.21 -7.35 7.20
N PHE A 284 3.83 -6.23 6.61
CA PHE A 284 3.55 -6.03 5.19
C PHE A 284 4.63 -5.15 4.57
N ASP A 285 5.08 -5.44 3.35
CA ASP A 285 6.00 -4.63 2.55
C ASP A 285 5.49 -4.54 1.11
N LEU A 286 4.98 -3.37 0.74
CA LEU A 286 4.44 -3.05 -0.59
C LEU A 286 5.45 -2.18 -1.34
N ARG A 287 5.89 -2.63 -2.51
CA ARG A 287 6.97 -1.98 -3.28
C ARG A 287 6.89 -2.28 -4.77
N LYS A 288 7.65 -1.54 -5.57
CA LYS A 288 7.92 -1.95 -6.96
C LYS A 288 8.77 -3.21 -6.96
N MET A 289 8.55 -4.09 -7.94
CA MET A 289 9.47 -5.17 -8.23
C MET A 289 10.80 -4.59 -8.75
N PRO A 290 11.95 -5.24 -8.45
CA PRO A 290 13.22 -4.93 -9.09
C PRO A 290 13.23 -5.30 -10.58
#